data_AF-A0A1F9X5B3-F1
#
_entry.id   AF-A0A1F9X5B3-F1
#
_cell.length_a   1.000
_cell.length_b   1.000
_cell.length_c   1.000
_cell.angle_alpha   90.00
_cell.angle_beta   90.00
_cell.angle_gamma   90.00
#
_symmetry.space_group_name_H-M   'P 1'
#
loop_
_entity.id
_entity.type
_entity.pdbx_description
1 polymer ?
#
loop_
_entity_poly.entity_id
_entity_poly.type
_entity_poly.pdbx_seq_one_letter_code
_entity_poly.pdbx_strand_id
1 'polypeptide(L)'
;MRNIIITAISCLLFAVQALAAGDDAAIYFNAGTEKYLQGNFTEAVENLEKARKLEPANTKIREFIVKILIEATTQGHLTRNYRQAFEYIKKAREMAPENSKVQELYQLTSEMLTPTQEKVLPRNKTLSSATGEIRRDIPAGEQNSGAPAQSSAPKTARPMRAATTASSPARPQALERIPVFYIRIMLAAIAAGMIILPVTIIIAAVKTAALSKATTALKELDANLHKLSGENAEIKIELEKTKERMKFEHQNAEQYRRELKERGQREDERIHMELELRTKEAEERIRKEIAENNAKKGGSREAFLHQQQEKFLQYLGSSAENDDVSSPALESSRERIAVMAENLYEYAPGAALDFLGKMAVNPNPLIRANVMLALARIARPETVEMLLKLHEDSDYRVKREALKNLKILNQKIAAQTLSLSPGISLKVSTLLEEEKKKGEWIL
;
A
#
# COMPACT_ATOMS: atom_id res chain seq x y z
N MET A 1 -6.69 -2.11 -63.77
CA MET A 1 -7.81 -1.87 -62.84
C MET A 1 -8.14 -3.07 -61.94
N ARG A 2 -8.44 -4.28 -62.46
CA ARG A 2 -8.86 -5.44 -61.63
C ARG A 2 -7.96 -5.72 -60.41
N ASN A 3 -6.63 -5.68 -60.57
CA ASN A 3 -5.69 -5.93 -59.46
C ASN A 3 -5.70 -4.83 -58.39
N ILE A 4 -5.91 -3.57 -58.78
CA ILE A 4 -6.00 -2.42 -57.84
C ILE A 4 -7.26 -2.54 -56.97
N ILE A 5 -8.37 -2.99 -57.57
CA ILE A 5 -9.63 -3.25 -56.87
C ILE A 5 -9.46 -4.41 -55.88
N ILE A 6 -8.76 -5.48 -56.26
CA ILE A 6 -8.48 -6.62 -55.36
C ILE A 6 -7.60 -6.19 -54.18
N THR A 7 -6.55 -5.39 -54.40
CA THR A 7 -5.72 -4.88 -53.29
C THR A 7 -6.50 -3.92 -52.39
N ALA A 8 -7.36 -3.05 -52.95
CA ALA A 8 -8.19 -2.14 -52.17
C ALA A 8 -9.21 -2.90 -51.30
N ILE A 9 -9.86 -3.93 -51.86
CA ILE A 9 -10.79 -4.81 -51.13
C ILE A 9 -10.05 -5.61 -50.05
N SER A 10 -8.83 -6.10 -50.33
CA SER A 10 -8.00 -6.79 -49.33
C SER A 10 -7.60 -5.86 -48.17
N CYS A 11 -7.21 -4.62 -48.44
CA CYS A 11 -6.94 -3.63 -47.39
C CYS A 11 -8.20 -3.25 -46.60
N LEU A 12 -9.37 -3.16 -47.27
CA LEU A 12 -10.64 -2.88 -46.61
C LEU A 12 -11.08 -4.03 -45.68
N LEU A 13 -10.94 -5.29 -46.12
CA LEU A 13 -11.20 -6.47 -45.30
C LEU A 13 -10.27 -6.54 -44.08
N PHE A 14 -8.98 -6.25 -44.27
CA PHE A 14 -8.01 -6.20 -43.18
C PHE A 14 -8.31 -5.06 -42.18
N ALA A 15 -8.78 -3.90 -42.68
CA ALA A 15 -9.21 -2.78 -41.84
C ALA A 15 -10.50 -3.09 -41.06
N VAL A 16 -11.45 -3.83 -41.66
CA VAL A 16 -12.68 -4.29 -40.95
C VAL A 16 -12.35 -5.33 -39.88
N GLN A 17 -11.41 -6.25 -40.13
CA GLN A 17 -10.94 -7.20 -39.12
C GLN A 17 -10.18 -6.51 -37.98
N ALA A 18 -9.41 -5.45 -38.27
CA ALA A 18 -8.78 -4.61 -37.25
C ALA A 18 -9.80 -3.82 -36.40
N LEU A 19 -10.96 -3.47 -36.97
CA LEU A 19 -12.01 -2.73 -36.26
C LEU A 19 -12.87 -3.64 -35.35
N ALA A 20 -13.02 -4.92 -35.70
CA ALA A 20 -13.77 -5.89 -34.90
C ALA A 20 -13.02 -6.40 -33.65
N ALA A 21 -11.68 -6.25 -33.61
CA ALA A 21 -10.86 -6.74 -32.49
C ALA A 21 -10.92 -5.86 -31.23
N GLY A 22 -11.45 -4.64 -31.32
CA GLY A 22 -11.47 -3.68 -30.20
C GLY A 22 -12.46 -4.01 -29.09
N ASP A 23 -13.58 -4.69 -29.40
CA ASP A 23 -14.60 -5.02 -28.40
C ASP A 23 -14.16 -6.17 -27.48
N ASP A 24 -13.49 -7.20 -28.01
CA ASP A 24 -13.01 -8.34 -27.21
C ASP A 24 -11.99 -7.92 -26.15
N ALA A 25 -11.07 -7.01 -26.49
CA ALA A 25 -10.09 -6.48 -25.55
C ALA A 25 -10.77 -5.71 -24.40
N ALA A 26 -11.80 -4.91 -24.71
CA ALA A 26 -12.59 -4.18 -23.73
C ALA A 26 -13.38 -5.13 -22.80
N ILE A 27 -13.94 -6.23 -23.31
CA ILE A 27 -14.62 -7.25 -22.49
C ILE A 27 -13.67 -7.84 -21.45
N TYR A 28 -12.48 -8.30 -21.87
CA TYR A 28 -11.48 -8.85 -20.94
C TYR A 28 -10.92 -7.79 -19.98
N PHE A 29 -10.77 -6.53 -20.41
CA PHE A 29 -10.35 -5.44 -19.55
C PHE A 29 -11.38 -5.12 -18.47
N ASN A 30 -12.66 -5.06 -18.83
CA ASN A 30 -13.76 -4.82 -17.89
C ASN A 30 -13.89 -5.99 -16.90
N ALA A 31 -13.85 -7.24 -17.37
CA ALA A 31 -13.88 -8.42 -16.49
C ALA A 31 -12.69 -8.46 -15.52
N GLY A 32 -11.48 -8.14 -16.00
CA GLY A 32 -10.30 -8.03 -15.14
C GLY A 32 -10.39 -6.89 -14.11
N THR A 33 -10.99 -5.77 -14.51
CA THR A 33 -11.26 -4.62 -13.62
C THR A 33 -12.28 -4.98 -12.54
N GLU A 34 -13.36 -5.69 -12.89
CA GLU A 34 -14.36 -6.17 -11.92
C GLU A 34 -13.72 -7.13 -10.91
N LYS A 35 -12.90 -8.07 -11.36
CA LYS A 35 -12.17 -9.00 -10.47
C LYS A 35 -11.19 -8.28 -9.55
N TYR A 36 -10.54 -7.22 -10.00
CA TYR A 36 -9.72 -6.36 -9.15
C TYR A 36 -10.56 -5.63 -8.10
N LEU A 37 -11.72 -5.09 -8.44
CA LEU A 37 -12.65 -4.47 -7.48
C LEU A 37 -13.22 -5.48 -6.46
N GLN A 38 -13.30 -6.77 -6.82
CA GLN A 38 -13.64 -7.87 -5.92
C GLN A 38 -12.45 -8.33 -5.03
N GLY A 39 -11.26 -7.75 -5.19
CA GLY A 39 -10.03 -8.15 -4.49
C GLY A 39 -9.37 -9.44 -5.01
N ASN A 40 -9.88 -10.00 -6.12
CA ASN A 40 -9.34 -11.23 -6.72
C ASN A 40 -8.23 -10.88 -7.72
N PHE A 41 -7.03 -10.65 -7.19
CA PHE A 41 -5.86 -10.25 -7.99
C PHE A 41 -5.45 -11.29 -9.04
N THR A 42 -5.64 -12.59 -8.78
CA THR A 42 -5.29 -13.67 -9.72
C THR A 42 -6.14 -13.58 -10.99
N GLU A 43 -7.47 -13.61 -10.84
CA GLU A 43 -8.40 -13.57 -11.98
C GLU A 43 -8.40 -12.19 -12.65
N ALA A 44 -8.10 -11.12 -11.92
CA ALA A 44 -7.90 -9.78 -12.49
C ALA A 44 -6.73 -9.77 -13.48
N VAL A 45 -5.56 -10.25 -13.05
CA VAL A 45 -4.35 -10.32 -13.89
C VAL A 45 -4.55 -11.28 -15.07
N GLU A 46 -5.18 -12.44 -14.87
CA GLU A 46 -5.45 -13.37 -15.98
C GLU A 46 -6.33 -12.78 -17.08
N ASN A 47 -7.39 -12.05 -16.73
CA ASN A 47 -8.25 -11.42 -17.72
C ASN A 47 -7.58 -10.21 -18.37
N LEU A 48 -6.83 -9.40 -17.61
CA LEU A 48 -6.05 -8.30 -18.20
C LEU A 48 -4.90 -8.81 -19.09
N GLU A 49 -4.28 -9.96 -18.78
CA GLU A 49 -3.31 -10.61 -19.67
C GLU A 49 -3.97 -11.06 -20.99
N LYS A 50 -5.24 -11.48 -20.99
CA LYS A 50 -6.00 -11.74 -22.24
C LYS A 50 -6.25 -10.45 -23.01
N ALA A 51 -6.68 -9.37 -22.35
CA ALA A 51 -6.83 -8.05 -22.97
C ALA A 51 -5.51 -7.56 -23.60
N ARG A 52 -4.38 -7.73 -22.89
CA ARG A 52 -3.03 -7.38 -23.39
C ARG A 52 -2.59 -8.23 -24.59
N LYS A 53 -3.05 -9.48 -24.72
CA LYS A 53 -2.76 -10.32 -25.89
C LYS A 53 -3.51 -9.83 -27.13
N LEU A 54 -4.70 -9.25 -26.96
CA LEU A 54 -5.50 -8.65 -28.03
C LEU A 54 -4.99 -7.26 -28.41
N GLU A 55 -4.56 -6.46 -27.43
CA GLU A 55 -3.95 -5.13 -27.65
C GLU A 55 -2.52 -5.02 -27.07
N PRO A 56 -1.49 -5.64 -27.68
CA PRO A 56 -0.11 -5.60 -27.17
C PRO A 56 0.50 -4.19 -27.12
N ALA A 57 0.02 -3.28 -27.98
CA ALA A 57 0.48 -1.90 -28.05
C ALA A 57 -0.15 -0.97 -26.99
N ASN A 58 -1.19 -1.41 -26.28
CA ASN A 58 -1.89 -0.58 -25.30
C ASN A 58 -1.14 -0.54 -23.97
N THR A 59 -0.31 0.50 -23.77
CA THR A 59 0.52 0.65 -22.56
C THR A 59 -0.32 0.74 -21.29
N LYS A 60 -1.55 1.27 -21.36
CA LYS A 60 -2.44 1.40 -20.19
C LYS A 60 -2.82 0.05 -19.60
N ILE A 61 -3.05 -0.97 -20.44
CA ILE A 61 -3.36 -2.33 -19.96
C ILE A 61 -2.14 -2.90 -19.22
N ARG A 62 -0.94 -2.75 -19.79
CA ARG A 62 0.33 -3.18 -19.15
C ARG A 62 0.57 -2.46 -17.83
N GLU A 63 0.43 -1.14 -17.80
CA GLU A 63 0.59 -0.32 -16.59
C GLU A 63 -0.43 -0.70 -15.51
N PHE A 64 -1.67 -0.99 -15.89
CA PHE A 64 -2.72 -1.42 -14.95
C PHE A 64 -2.43 -2.81 -14.37
N ILE A 65 -1.96 -3.77 -15.18
CA ILE A 65 -1.49 -5.08 -14.69
C ILE A 65 -0.34 -4.90 -13.70
N VAL A 66 0.66 -4.07 -14.02
CA VAL A 66 1.80 -3.80 -13.12
C VAL A 66 1.33 -3.18 -11.80
N LYS A 67 0.38 -2.22 -11.83
CA LYS A 67 -0.24 -1.66 -10.61
C LYS A 67 -0.89 -2.76 -9.76
N ILE A 68 -1.71 -3.61 -10.37
CA ILE A 68 -2.43 -4.69 -9.67
C ILE A 68 -1.45 -5.69 -9.06
N LEU A 69 -0.37 -6.05 -9.76
CA LEU A 69 0.66 -6.95 -9.23
C LEU A 69 1.43 -6.34 -8.04
N ILE A 70 1.74 -5.05 -8.07
CA ILE A 70 2.33 -4.33 -6.92
C ILE A 70 1.38 -4.35 -5.72
N GLU A 71 0.09 -4.15 -5.94
CA GLU A 71 -0.91 -4.15 -4.88
C GLU A 71 -1.11 -5.56 -4.29
N ALA A 72 -1.21 -6.58 -5.14
CA ALA A 72 -1.26 -7.99 -4.75
C ALA A 72 0.01 -8.42 -3.98
N THR A 73 1.17 -7.89 -4.35
CA THR A 73 2.44 -8.09 -3.61
C THR A 73 2.35 -7.46 -2.23
N THR A 74 1.89 -6.21 -2.12
CA THR A 74 1.69 -5.52 -0.84
C THR A 74 0.71 -6.29 0.07
N GLN A 75 -0.39 -6.80 -0.47
CA GLN A 75 -1.35 -7.65 0.27
C GLN A 75 -0.72 -8.97 0.72
N GLY A 76 0.14 -9.58 -0.10
CA GLY A 76 0.95 -10.73 0.27
C GLY A 76 1.91 -10.44 1.43
N HIS A 77 2.52 -9.25 1.48
CA HIS A 77 3.33 -8.82 2.65
C HIS A 77 2.49 -8.64 3.92
N LEU A 78 1.32 -8.00 3.82
CA LEU A 78 0.40 -7.80 4.96
C LEU A 78 -0.10 -9.14 5.54
N THR A 79 -0.37 -10.12 4.68
CA THR A 79 -0.79 -11.48 5.05
C THR A 79 0.37 -12.44 5.34
N ARG A 80 1.62 -11.96 5.29
CA ARG A 80 2.86 -12.76 5.41
C ARG A 80 2.98 -13.91 4.39
N ASN A 81 2.20 -13.89 3.31
CA ASN A 81 2.30 -14.84 2.21
C ASN A 81 3.38 -14.41 1.20
N TYR A 82 4.64 -14.39 1.65
CA TYR A 82 5.77 -13.93 0.84
C TYR A 82 5.99 -14.77 -0.42
N ARG A 83 5.61 -16.07 -0.40
CA ARG A 83 5.68 -16.93 -1.59
C ARG A 83 4.74 -16.45 -2.70
N GLN A 84 3.49 -16.13 -2.38
CA GLN A 84 2.55 -15.62 -3.38
C GLN A 84 2.91 -14.18 -3.80
N ALA A 85 3.35 -13.34 -2.85
CA ALA A 85 3.85 -12.00 -3.14
C ALA A 85 5.00 -12.01 -4.16
N PHE A 86 5.91 -12.98 -4.04
CA PHE A 86 7.07 -13.10 -4.92
C PHE A 86 6.70 -13.42 -6.37
N GLU A 87 5.73 -14.32 -6.60
CA GLU A 87 5.25 -14.62 -7.96
C GLU A 87 4.60 -13.40 -8.63
N TYR A 88 3.86 -12.58 -7.88
CA TYR A 88 3.28 -11.35 -8.41
C TYR A 88 4.36 -10.31 -8.77
N ILE A 89 5.32 -10.04 -7.88
CA ILE A 89 6.34 -9.02 -8.14
C ILE A 89 7.36 -9.44 -9.19
N LYS A 90 7.62 -10.75 -9.32
CA LYS A 90 8.40 -11.32 -10.42
C LYS A 90 7.74 -11.05 -11.77
N LYS A 91 6.43 -11.33 -11.91
CA LYS A 91 5.67 -10.98 -13.13
C LYS A 91 5.68 -9.47 -13.42
N ALA A 92 5.57 -8.62 -12.39
CA ALA A 92 5.63 -7.18 -12.57
C ALA A 92 6.99 -6.72 -13.13
N ARG A 93 8.09 -7.31 -12.62
CA ARG A 93 9.47 -7.02 -13.07
C ARG A 93 9.72 -7.45 -14.51
N GLU A 94 9.09 -8.55 -14.96
CA GLU A 94 9.14 -8.99 -16.37
C GLU A 94 8.38 -8.02 -17.31
N MET A 95 7.41 -7.26 -16.80
CA MET A 95 6.60 -6.31 -17.59
C MET A 95 7.06 -4.86 -17.54
N ALA A 96 7.76 -4.45 -16.48
CA ALA A 96 8.30 -3.11 -16.29
C ALA A 96 9.64 -3.14 -15.52
N PRO A 97 10.72 -3.68 -16.12
CA PRO A 97 12.03 -3.78 -15.46
C PRO A 97 12.66 -2.42 -15.13
N GLU A 98 12.26 -1.35 -15.81
CA GLU A 98 12.67 0.03 -15.56
C GLU A 98 11.98 0.68 -14.34
N ASN A 99 10.94 0.06 -13.78
CA ASN A 99 10.17 0.64 -12.68
C ASN A 99 10.88 0.44 -11.33
N SER A 100 11.39 1.52 -10.73
CA SER A 100 12.13 1.48 -9.46
C SER A 100 11.36 0.81 -8.33
N LYS A 101 10.07 1.13 -8.17
CA LYS A 101 9.20 0.54 -7.14
C LYS A 101 9.05 -0.98 -7.31
N VAL A 102 9.03 -1.47 -8.55
CA VAL A 102 8.97 -2.92 -8.84
C VAL A 102 10.28 -3.59 -8.45
N GLN A 103 11.43 -2.96 -8.72
CA GLN A 103 12.74 -3.51 -8.34
C GLN A 103 12.96 -3.51 -6.82
N GLU A 104 12.65 -2.40 -6.14
CA GLU A 104 12.70 -2.30 -4.67
C GLU A 104 11.82 -3.37 -4.01
N LEU A 105 10.58 -3.51 -4.47
CA LEU A 105 9.63 -4.47 -3.88
C LEU A 105 9.99 -5.92 -4.25
N TYR A 106 10.60 -6.17 -5.42
CA TYR A 106 11.16 -7.49 -5.77
C TYR A 106 12.28 -7.87 -4.81
N GLN A 107 13.25 -6.96 -4.60
CA GLN A 107 14.39 -7.18 -3.73
C GLN A 107 13.93 -7.49 -2.30
N LEU A 108 13.08 -6.63 -1.72
CA LEU A 108 12.49 -6.82 -0.40
C LEU A 108 11.76 -8.17 -0.28
N THR A 109 10.93 -8.54 -1.27
CA THR A 109 10.19 -9.81 -1.23
C THR A 109 11.11 -11.03 -1.37
N SER A 110 12.22 -10.89 -2.10
CA SER A 110 13.23 -11.95 -2.23
C SER A 110 14.00 -12.19 -0.93
N GLU A 111 14.35 -11.13 -0.21
CA GLU A 111 15.03 -11.21 1.09
C GLU A 111 14.16 -11.91 2.14
N MET A 112 12.86 -11.59 2.17
CA MET A 112 11.87 -12.25 3.05
C MET A 112 11.65 -13.75 2.76
N LEU A 113 12.16 -14.27 1.64
CA LEU A 113 12.14 -15.70 1.29
C LEU A 113 13.47 -16.42 1.58
N THR A 114 14.55 -15.68 1.87
CA THR A 114 15.85 -16.27 2.23
C THR A 114 15.98 -16.46 3.73
N PRO A 115 16.52 -17.60 4.22
CA PRO A 115 16.90 -17.75 5.63
C PRO A 115 17.98 -16.74 5.99
N THR A 116 17.68 -15.83 6.93
CA THR A 116 18.50 -14.66 7.25
C THR A 116 19.93 -15.03 7.67
N GLN A 117 20.93 -14.54 6.93
CA GLN A 117 22.20 -14.14 7.53
C GLN A 117 22.22 -12.61 7.67
N GLU A 118 22.46 -12.17 8.89
CA GLU A 118 22.30 -10.80 9.34
C GLU A 118 23.51 -9.93 8.93
N LYS A 119 23.25 -8.74 8.36
CA LYS A 119 24.28 -7.71 8.20
C LYS A 119 23.69 -6.30 8.30
N VAL A 120 24.38 -5.45 9.06
CA VAL A 120 23.85 -4.21 9.64
C VAL A 120 24.38 -2.97 8.90
N LEU A 121 23.44 -2.10 8.44
CA LEU A 121 23.44 -0.61 8.25
C LEU A 121 24.71 0.16 7.73
N PRO A 122 24.62 1.37 7.10
CA PRO A 122 23.79 2.51 7.57
C PRO A 122 23.17 3.53 6.55
N ARG A 123 21.96 3.99 6.94
CA ARG A 123 21.42 5.38 7.02
C ARG A 123 21.82 6.54 6.05
N ASN A 124 20.75 7.23 5.59
CA ASN A 124 20.60 8.65 5.17
C ASN A 124 21.04 9.13 3.77
N LYS A 125 20.06 9.69 3.03
CA LYS A 125 20.09 11.09 2.58
C LYS A 125 18.68 11.69 2.46
N THR A 126 18.55 12.96 2.84
CA THR A 126 17.34 13.81 2.81
C THR A 126 17.44 14.84 1.67
N LEU A 127 16.43 15.72 1.52
CA LEU A 127 16.22 16.79 0.52
C LEU A 127 15.70 16.33 -0.87
N SER A 128 14.88 17.09 -1.60
CA SER A 128 14.01 18.25 -1.24
C SER A 128 12.98 18.52 -2.36
N SER A 129 11.86 19.15 -2.00
CA SER A 129 10.98 20.05 -2.78
C SER A 129 11.14 20.23 -4.30
N ALA A 130 10.00 20.23 -5.01
CA ALA A 130 9.69 21.27 -6.01
C ALA A 130 8.17 21.50 -6.14
N THR A 131 7.75 22.75 -6.10
CA THR A 131 6.36 23.25 -6.18
C THR A 131 5.99 23.60 -7.62
N GLY A 132 4.69 23.68 -7.98
CA GLY A 132 4.28 24.19 -9.29
C GLY A 132 2.78 24.23 -9.57
N GLU A 133 2.05 25.16 -8.96
CA GLU A 133 0.71 25.57 -9.46
C GLU A 133 0.85 26.47 -10.68
N ILE A 134 0.03 26.29 -11.72
CA ILE A 134 -0.53 27.41 -12.52
C ILE A 134 -2.02 27.14 -12.77
N ARG A 135 -2.83 28.19 -12.60
CA ARG A 135 -4.28 28.26 -12.72
C ARG A 135 -4.66 29.15 -13.93
N ARG A 136 -5.95 29.14 -14.33
CA ARG A 136 -6.70 30.12 -15.17
C ARG A 136 -7.01 29.66 -16.62
N ASP A 137 -8.18 29.94 -17.22
CA ASP A 137 -9.41 30.64 -16.77
C ASP A 137 -10.69 30.10 -17.48
N ILE A 138 -11.88 30.50 -17.00
CA ILE A 138 -13.24 30.27 -17.57
C ILE A 138 -13.77 31.58 -18.21
N PRO A 139 -14.74 31.61 -19.15
CA PRO A 139 -16.20 31.50 -18.88
C PRO A 139 -16.93 30.55 -19.87
N ALA A 140 -18.09 29.91 -19.62
CA ALA A 140 -19.38 30.30 -19.00
C ALA A 140 -20.36 31.05 -19.94
N GLY A 141 -21.62 30.57 -19.99
CA GLY A 141 -22.72 31.04 -20.88
C GLY A 141 -23.46 29.85 -21.51
N GLU A 142 -24.33 29.13 -20.81
CA GLU A 142 -25.76 29.42 -20.56
C GLU A 142 -26.73 29.12 -21.72
N GLN A 143 -27.69 28.22 -21.44
CA GLN A 143 -29.16 28.32 -21.63
C GLN A 143 -29.73 28.70 -23.04
N ASN A 144 -30.88 28.21 -23.51
CA ASN A 144 -31.97 27.45 -22.86
C ASN A 144 -32.81 26.63 -23.87
N SER A 145 -33.67 25.77 -23.30
CA SER A 145 -34.96 25.21 -23.73
C SER A 145 -35.65 25.62 -25.06
N GLY A 146 -36.51 24.71 -25.57
CA GLY A 146 -37.71 25.11 -26.34
C GLY A 146 -38.19 24.16 -27.44
N ALA A 147 -39.23 23.39 -27.16
CA ALA A 147 -40.13 22.77 -28.17
C ALA A 147 -41.57 23.31 -27.92
N PRO A 148 -42.64 22.95 -28.66
CA PRO A 148 -42.76 22.28 -29.97
C PRO A 148 -43.84 22.92 -30.92
N ALA A 149 -44.01 22.33 -32.11
CA ALA A 149 -45.29 22.05 -32.79
C ALA A 149 -46.16 23.12 -33.54
N GLN A 150 -46.70 22.62 -34.68
CA GLN A 150 -48.02 22.85 -35.31
C GLN A 150 -48.31 24.00 -36.32
N SER A 151 -48.86 23.56 -37.46
CA SER A 151 -50.00 24.14 -38.24
C SER A 151 -49.85 25.56 -38.81
N SER A 152 -49.85 25.74 -40.13
CA SER A 152 -51.11 25.85 -40.90
C SER A 152 -50.89 26.03 -42.41
N ALA A 153 -51.93 25.77 -43.21
CA ALA A 153 -52.08 26.26 -44.59
C ALA A 153 -53.23 27.31 -44.60
N PRO A 154 -53.37 28.22 -45.60
CA PRO A 154 -53.91 27.82 -46.92
C PRO A 154 -53.57 28.69 -48.17
N LYS A 155 -53.79 28.07 -49.35
CA LYS A 155 -54.35 28.62 -50.62
C LYS A 155 -54.02 30.06 -51.10
N THR A 156 -53.51 30.16 -52.34
CA THR A 156 -54.02 30.93 -53.52
C THR A 156 -53.11 30.59 -54.72
N ALA A 157 -53.56 30.20 -55.92
CA ALA A 157 -54.26 30.98 -56.98
C ALA A 157 -53.47 32.25 -57.39
N ARG A 158 -53.19 32.60 -58.66
CA ARG A 158 -53.83 32.21 -59.96
C ARG A 158 -52.82 32.45 -61.15
N PRO A 159 -53.15 32.87 -62.41
CA PRO A 159 -52.90 32.04 -63.62
C PRO A 159 -52.15 32.75 -64.79
N MET A 160 -52.45 32.31 -66.04
CA MET A 160 -52.37 33.04 -67.33
C MET A 160 -51.00 33.03 -68.07
N ARG A 161 -50.93 32.97 -69.42
CA ARG A 161 -51.94 32.74 -70.49
C ARG A 161 -51.23 32.43 -71.84
N ALA A 162 -52.06 32.29 -72.89
CA ALA A 162 -51.82 32.52 -74.33
C ALA A 162 -51.62 31.24 -75.18
N ALA A 163 -52.17 31.13 -76.41
CA ALA A 163 -52.92 32.13 -77.19
C ALA A 163 -53.99 31.48 -78.13
N THR A 164 -55.17 32.12 -78.26
CA THR A 164 -55.58 32.97 -79.43
C THR A 164 -55.42 32.30 -80.82
N THR A 165 -56.35 32.22 -81.81
CA THR A 165 -57.66 32.85 -82.19
C THR A 165 -58.24 32.09 -83.42
N ALA A 166 -59.38 32.35 -84.10
CA ALA A 166 -60.61 33.19 -83.99
C ALA A 166 -61.72 32.54 -84.89
N SER A 167 -63.02 32.59 -84.59
CA SER A 167 -64.09 33.55 -85.01
C SER A 167 -65.12 32.99 -86.02
N SER A 168 -66.39 33.02 -85.59
CA SER A 168 -67.69 33.30 -86.29
C SER A 168 -67.73 33.78 -87.76
N PRO A 169 -68.92 33.80 -88.43
CA PRO A 169 -70.26 33.32 -88.01
C PRO A 169 -71.11 32.60 -89.11
N ALA A 170 -72.38 32.34 -88.75
CA ALA A 170 -73.60 32.43 -89.57
C ALA A 170 -74.29 31.15 -90.11
N ARG A 171 -75.60 31.16 -89.90
CA ARG A 171 -76.69 30.31 -90.44
C ARG A 171 -77.30 31.06 -91.66
N PRO A 172 -78.26 30.51 -92.47
CA PRO A 172 -78.94 29.22 -92.35
C PRO A 172 -79.25 28.46 -93.68
N GLN A 173 -80.06 27.40 -93.54
CA GLN A 173 -81.03 26.81 -94.49
C GLN A 173 -80.66 25.65 -95.42
N ALA A 174 -81.60 24.70 -95.41
CA ALA A 174 -82.05 23.79 -96.48
C ALA A 174 -81.30 22.47 -96.78
N LEU A 175 -82.03 21.40 -96.46
CA LEU A 175 -82.15 20.10 -97.13
C LEU A 175 -80.97 19.11 -97.24
N GLU A 176 -81.29 17.94 -96.68
CA GLU A 176 -81.08 16.59 -97.24
C GLU A 176 -79.77 15.80 -97.05
N ARG A 177 -79.99 14.55 -96.63
CA ARG A 177 -79.12 13.36 -96.61
C ARG A 177 -78.02 13.34 -95.53
N ILE A 178 -78.25 12.50 -94.53
CA ILE A 178 -77.25 12.10 -93.52
C ILE A 178 -76.07 11.40 -94.24
N PRO A 179 -74.86 11.96 -94.23
CA PRO A 179 -73.71 11.29 -94.84
C PRO A 179 -73.22 10.14 -93.95
N VAL A 180 -72.86 9.02 -94.59
CA VAL A 180 -72.40 7.75 -93.98
C VAL A 180 -71.26 7.94 -92.95
N PHE A 181 -70.53 9.05 -93.03
CA PHE A 181 -69.49 9.46 -92.10
C PHE A 181 -69.96 9.53 -90.63
N TYR A 182 -71.15 10.05 -90.35
CA TYR A 182 -71.66 10.18 -88.96
C TYR A 182 -71.95 8.81 -88.33
N ILE A 183 -72.45 7.86 -89.13
CA ILE A 183 -72.67 6.47 -88.73
C ILE A 183 -71.33 5.80 -88.41
N ARG A 184 -70.27 6.06 -89.20
CA ARG A 184 -68.91 5.55 -88.94
C ARG A 184 -68.33 6.09 -87.64
N ILE A 185 -68.53 7.37 -87.31
CA ILE A 185 -68.09 7.95 -86.02
C ILE A 185 -68.84 7.32 -84.85
N MET A 186 -70.17 7.16 -84.94
CA MET A 186 -70.94 6.49 -83.89
C MET A 186 -70.50 5.04 -83.69
N LEU A 187 -70.29 4.27 -84.76
CA LEU A 187 -69.79 2.90 -84.69
C LEU A 187 -68.38 2.83 -84.09
N ALA A 188 -67.49 3.76 -84.44
CA ALA A 188 -66.15 3.85 -83.85
C ALA A 188 -66.18 4.20 -82.36
N ALA A 189 -67.09 5.10 -81.94
CA ALA A 189 -67.28 5.45 -80.53
C ALA A 189 -67.87 4.27 -79.71
N ILE A 190 -68.81 3.52 -80.28
CA ILE A 190 -69.34 2.28 -79.69
C ILE A 190 -68.23 1.23 -79.56
N ALA A 191 -67.42 1.02 -80.61
CA ALA A 191 -66.28 0.10 -80.58
C ALA A 191 -65.22 0.51 -79.54
N ALA A 192 -64.91 1.81 -79.42
CA ALA A 192 -64.02 2.31 -78.38
C ALA A 192 -64.60 2.10 -76.97
N GLY A 193 -65.89 2.35 -76.77
CA GLY A 193 -66.60 2.08 -75.51
C GLY A 193 -66.56 0.59 -75.11
N MET A 194 -66.74 -0.30 -76.09
CA MET A 194 -66.63 -1.76 -75.92
C MET A 194 -65.22 -2.22 -75.49
N ILE A 195 -64.17 -1.43 -75.76
CA ILE A 195 -62.78 -1.72 -75.36
C ILE A 195 -62.43 -1.04 -74.02
N ILE A 196 -62.92 0.19 -73.79
CA ILE A 196 -62.64 0.95 -72.56
C ILE A 196 -63.34 0.33 -71.34
N LEU A 197 -64.58 -0.16 -71.49
CA LEU A 197 -65.35 -0.77 -70.40
C LEU A 197 -64.67 -2.00 -69.77
N PRO A 198 -64.20 -3.03 -70.52
CA PRO A 198 -63.49 -4.15 -69.91
C PRO A 198 -62.13 -3.72 -69.32
N VAL A 199 -61.43 -2.74 -69.90
CA VAL A 199 -60.17 -2.23 -69.33
C VAL A 199 -60.38 -1.53 -67.99
N THR A 200 -61.43 -0.73 -67.82
CA THR A 200 -61.74 -0.11 -66.52
C THR A 200 -62.19 -1.13 -65.48
N ILE A 201 -62.94 -2.17 -65.89
CA ILE A 201 -63.29 -3.31 -65.03
C ILE A 201 -62.03 -4.08 -64.58
N ILE A 202 -61.08 -4.34 -65.48
CA ILE A 202 -59.80 -4.99 -65.14
C ILE A 202 -58.98 -4.13 -64.17
N ILE A 203 -58.86 -2.82 -64.41
CA ILE A 203 -58.16 -1.91 -63.50
C ILE A 203 -58.84 -1.86 -62.13
N ALA A 204 -60.17 -1.87 -62.07
CA ALA A 204 -60.92 -1.95 -60.82
C ALA A 204 -60.65 -3.28 -60.09
N ALA A 205 -60.70 -4.41 -60.80
CA ALA A 205 -60.43 -5.75 -60.26
C ALA A 205 -59.00 -5.87 -59.69
N VAL A 206 -58.00 -5.35 -60.40
CA VAL A 206 -56.60 -5.31 -59.92
C VAL A 206 -56.46 -4.43 -58.67
N LYS A 207 -57.13 -3.27 -58.63
CA LYS A 207 -57.15 -2.40 -57.44
C LYS A 207 -57.84 -3.07 -56.25
N THR A 208 -58.97 -3.74 -56.45
CA THR A 208 -59.66 -4.48 -55.37
C THR A 208 -58.84 -5.66 -54.86
N ALA A 209 -58.11 -6.36 -55.73
CA ALA A 209 -57.20 -7.44 -55.34
C ALA A 209 -55.93 -6.93 -54.61
N ALA A 210 -55.46 -5.72 -54.92
CA ALA A 210 -54.39 -5.05 -54.17
C ALA A 210 -54.89 -4.59 -52.78
N LEU A 211 -56.10 -4.03 -52.71
CA LEU A 211 -56.76 -3.64 -51.45
C LEU A 211 -57.06 -4.83 -50.55
N SER A 212 -57.50 -5.96 -51.09
CA SER A 212 -57.71 -7.18 -50.31
C SER A 212 -56.41 -7.72 -49.72
N LYS A 213 -55.32 -7.74 -50.51
CA LYS A 213 -53.99 -8.12 -50.01
C LYS A 213 -53.45 -7.17 -48.94
N ALA A 214 -53.66 -5.86 -49.11
CA ALA A 214 -53.26 -4.86 -48.12
C ALA A 214 -54.05 -5.01 -46.81
N THR A 215 -55.36 -5.26 -46.89
CA THR A 215 -56.19 -5.47 -45.68
C THR A 215 -55.92 -6.79 -44.98
N THR A 216 -55.53 -7.87 -45.68
CA THR A 216 -55.04 -9.09 -45.01
C THR A 216 -53.71 -8.86 -44.32
N ALA A 217 -52.76 -8.17 -44.97
CA ALA A 217 -51.47 -7.84 -44.35
C ALA A 217 -51.61 -6.92 -43.11
N LEU A 218 -52.55 -5.97 -43.13
CA LEU A 218 -52.86 -5.14 -41.97
C LEU A 218 -53.44 -5.95 -40.79
N LYS A 219 -54.31 -6.93 -41.06
CA LYS A 219 -54.83 -7.84 -40.01
C LYS A 219 -53.74 -8.74 -39.42
N GLU A 220 -52.82 -9.22 -40.24
CA GLU A 220 -51.68 -10.01 -39.78
C GLU A 220 -50.71 -9.17 -38.94
N LEU A 221 -50.44 -7.92 -39.35
CA LEU A 221 -49.63 -6.97 -38.58
C LEU A 221 -50.27 -6.64 -37.22
N ASP A 222 -51.58 -6.42 -37.18
CA ASP A 222 -52.34 -6.15 -35.96
C ASP A 222 -52.32 -7.35 -34.99
N ALA A 223 -52.52 -8.57 -35.51
CA ALA A 223 -52.39 -9.80 -34.73
C ALA A 223 -50.96 -9.98 -34.16
N ASN A 224 -49.93 -9.68 -34.96
CA ASN A 224 -48.54 -9.72 -34.51
C ASN A 224 -48.24 -8.65 -33.45
N LEU A 225 -48.76 -7.43 -33.58
CA LEU A 225 -48.63 -6.37 -32.58
C LEU A 225 -49.32 -6.76 -31.25
N HIS A 226 -50.52 -7.34 -31.31
CA HIS A 226 -51.21 -7.85 -30.14
C HIS A 226 -50.43 -8.99 -29.45
N LYS A 227 -49.86 -9.93 -30.22
CA LYS A 227 -49.00 -10.99 -29.68
C LYS A 227 -47.75 -10.42 -29.00
N LEU A 228 -47.03 -9.53 -29.68
CA LEU A 228 -45.80 -8.91 -29.17
C LEU A 228 -46.07 -8.05 -27.93
N SER A 229 -47.24 -7.41 -27.85
CA SER A 229 -47.69 -6.67 -26.66
C SER A 229 -47.91 -7.61 -25.46
N GLY A 230 -48.53 -8.78 -25.69
CA GLY A 230 -48.69 -9.83 -24.69
C GLY A 230 -47.35 -10.38 -24.18
N GLU A 231 -46.44 -10.74 -25.10
CA GLU A 231 -45.09 -11.22 -24.77
C GLU A 231 -44.29 -10.17 -23.95
N ASN A 232 -44.36 -8.89 -24.32
CA ASN A 232 -43.72 -7.82 -23.55
C ASN A 232 -44.32 -7.65 -22.15
N ALA A 233 -45.63 -7.86 -21.98
CA ALA A 233 -46.28 -7.81 -20.66
C ALA A 233 -45.84 -8.99 -19.77
N GLU A 234 -45.71 -10.18 -20.35
CA GLU A 234 -45.22 -11.38 -19.65
C GLU A 234 -43.76 -11.23 -19.23
N ILE A 235 -42.86 -10.82 -20.14
CA ILE A 235 -41.44 -10.51 -19.86
C ILE A 235 -41.32 -9.48 -18.74
N LYS A 236 -42.18 -8.45 -18.71
CA LYS A 236 -42.19 -7.45 -17.63
C LYS A 236 -42.56 -8.05 -16.27
N ILE A 237 -43.51 -8.98 -16.23
CA ILE A 237 -43.90 -9.69 -15.00
C ILE A 237 -42.77 -10.62 -14.52
N GLU A 238 -42.10 -11.33 -15.43
CA GLU A 238 -40.93 -12.15 -15.07
C GLU A 238 -39.75 -11.31 -14.59
N LEU A 239 -39.53 -10.14 -15.18
CA LEU A 239 -38.51 -9.19 -14.76
C LEU A 239 -38.75 -8.65 -13.34
N GLU A 240 -39.99 -8.35 -12.96
CA GLU A 240 -40.29 -7.96 -11.57
C GLU A 240 -40.16 -9.14 -10.60
N LYS A 241 -40.65 -10.34 -10.95
CA LYS A 241 -40.46 -11.55 -10.12
C LYS A 241 -38.98 -11.88 -9.88
N THR A 242 -38.13 -11.73 -10.90
CA THR A 242 -36.69 -11.96 -10.77
C THR A 242 -36.01 -10.86 -9.95
N LYS A 243 -36.40 -9.59 -10.07
CA LYS A 243 -35.96 -8.51 -9.17
C LYS A 243 -36.34 -8.78 -7.71
N GLU A 244 -37.56 -9.23 -7.44
CA GLU A 244 -38.00 -9.57 -6.07
C GLU A 244 -37.21 -10.75 -5.50
N ARG A 245 -37.00 -11.81 -6.29
CA ARG A 245 -36.13 -12.94 -5.91
C ARG A 245 -34.71 -12.46 -5.58
N MET A 246 -34.08 -11.66 -6.44
CA MET A 246 -32.74 -11.13 -6.20
C MET A 246 -32.68 -10.25 -4.94
N LYS A 247 -33.71 -9.44 -4.65
CA LYS A 247 -33.78 -8.66 -3.41
C LYS A 247 -33.84 -9.57 -2.17
N PHE A 248 -34.65 -10.62 -2.21
CA PHE A 248 -34.78 -11.58 -1.11
C PHE A 248 -33.49 -12.39 -0.88
N GLU A 249 -32.88 -12.89 -1.96
CA GLU A 249 -31.58 -13.59 -1.90
C GLU A 249 -30.47 -12.68 -1.38
N HIS A 250 -30.45 -11.41 -1.79
CA HIS A 250 -29.52 -10.41 -1.28
C HIS A 250 -29.72 -10.12 0.22
N GLN A 251 -30.98 -9.97 0.68
CA GLN A 251 -31.30 -9.79 2.09
C GLN A 251 -30.87 -10.98 2.94
N ASN A 252 -31.11 -12.22 2.48
CA ASN A 252 -30.67 -13.43 3.16
C ASN A 252 -29.13 -13.52 3.20
N ALA A 253 -28.44 -13.16 2.11
CA ALA A 253 -26.99 -13.12 2.06
C ALA A 253 -26.39 -12.05 2.99
N GLU A 254 -27.04 -10.88 3.13
CA GLU A 254 -26.66 -9.89 4.14
C GLU A 254 -26.84 -10.40 5.57
N GLN A 255 -27.96 -11.06 5.88
CA GLN A 255 -28.19 -11.65 7.20
C GLN A 255 -27.12 -12.70 7.52
N TYR A 256 -26.83 -13.62 6.60
CA TYR A 256 -25.76 -14.60 6.75
C TYR A 256 -24.39 -13.94 6.98
N ARG A 257 -24.07 -12.85 6.26
CA ARG A 257 -22.83 -12.09 6.46
C ARG A 257 -22.77 -11.44 7.85
N ARG A 258 -23.89 -10.94 8.38
CA ARG A 258 -23.96 -10.38 9.75
C ARG A 258 -23.76 -11.47 10.79
N GLU A 259 -24.45 -12.61 10.67
CA GLU A 259 -24.27 -13.74 11.59
C GLU A 259 -22.84 -14.30 11.58
N LEU A 260 -22.24 -14.46 10.39
CA LEU A 260 -20.84 -14.89 10.25
C LEU A 260 -19.88 -13.91 10.92
N LYS A 261 -20.11 -12.60 10.76
CA LYS A 261 -19.31 -11.55 11.41
C LYS A 261 -19.44 -11.60 12.93
N GLU A 262 -20.65 -11.72 13.46
CA GLU A 262 -20.88 -11.85 14.91
C GLU A 262 -20.26 -13.13 15.49
N ARG A 263 -20.36 -14.26 14.79
CA ARG A 263 -19.70 -15.52 15.21
C ARG A 263 -18.18 -15.37 15.22
N GLY A 264 -17.61 -14.78 14.18
CA GLY A 264 -16.18 -14.48 14.09
C GLY A 264 -15.73 -13.59 15.25
N GLN A 265 -16.43 -12.48 15.52
CA GLN A 265 -16.12 -11.59 16.64
C GLN A 265 -16.16 -12.30 18.00
N ARG A 266 -17.17 -13.14 18.27
CA ARG A 266 -17.25 -13.92 19.53
C ARG A 266 -16.15 -14.97 19.64
N GLU A 267 -15.71 -15.55 18.53
CA GLU A 267 -14.60 -16.51 18.49
C GLU A 267 -13.24 -15.82 18.68
N ASP A 268 -13.03 -14.66 18.06
CA ASP A 268 -11.87 -13.78 18.26
C ASP A 268 -11.78 -13.30 19.72
N GLU A 269 -12.89 -12.87 20.33
CA GLU A 269 -12.99 -12.50 21.75
C GLU A 269 -12.63 -13.69 22.66
N ARG A 270 -13.13 -14.89 22.35
CA ARG A 270 -12.80 -16.12 23.11
C ARG A 270 -11.31 -16.46 23.01
N ILE A 271 -10.73 -16.38 21.80
CA ILE A 271 -9.31 -16.61 21.56
C ILE A 271 -8.47 -15.56 22.30
N HIS A 272 -8.88 -14.28 22.28
CA HIS A 272 -8.19 -13.22 22.98
C HIS A 272 -8.17 -13.45 24.50
N MET A 273 -9.31 -13.82 25.11
CA MET A 273 -9.39 -14.17 26.53
C MET A 273 -8.55 -15.40 26.90
N GLU A 274 -8.53 -16.45 26.05
CA GLU A 274 -7.68 -17.63 26.29
C GLU A 274 -6.20 -17.28 26.20
N LEU A 275 -5.80 -16.47 25.21
CA LEU A 275 -4.42 -16.00 25.07
C LEU A 275 -4.00 -15.15 26.27
N GLU A 276 -4.84 -14.22 26.73
CA GLU A 276 -4.56 -13.38 27.89
C GLU A 276 -4.36 -14.21 29.17
N LEU A 277 -5.22 -15.22 29.39
CA LEU A 277 -5.08 -16.16 30.50
C LEU A 277 -3.77 -16.96 30.42
N ARG A 278 -3.46 -17.52 29.24
CA ARG A 278 -2.20 -18.27 29.03
C ARG A 278 -0.96 -17.37 29.19
N THR A 279 -1.01 -16.11 28.79
CA THR A 279 0.10 -15.17 29.03
C THR A 279 0.29 -14.89 30.50
N LYS A 280 -0.79 -14.67 31.27
CA LYS A 280 -0.71 -14.50 32.73
C LYS A 280 -0.15 -15.73 33.44
N GLU A 281 -0.57 -16.93 33.03
CA GLU A 281 0.02 -18.18 33.54
C GLU A 281 1.52 -18.30 33.22
N ALA A 282 1.93 -17.94 32.01
CA ALA A 282 3.34 -17.98 31.60
C ALA A 282 4.18 -16.97 32.37
N GLU A 283 3.70 -15.73 32.54
CA GLU A 283 4.34 -14.69 33.35
C GLU A 283 4.49 -15.12 34.81
N GLU A 284 3.46 -15.74 35.41
CA GLU A 284 3.56 -16.29 36.77
C GLU A 284 4.61 -17.41 36.89
N ARG A 285 4.67 -18.32 35.92
CA ARG A 285 5.68 -19.41 35.89
C ARG A 285 7.08 -18.83 35.80
N ILE A 286 7.32 -17.91 34.86
CA ILE A 286 8.60 -17.22 34.69
C ILE A 286 8.98 -16.45 35.96
N ARG A 287 8.03 -15.74 36.59
CA ARG A 287 8.27 -15.02 37.84
C ARG A 287 8.68 -15.95 38.98
N LYS A 288 8.03 -17.10 39.12
CA LYS A 288 8.38 -18.13 40.13
C LYS A 288 9.76 -18.71 39.85
N GLU A 289 10.06 -19.06 38.60
CA GLU A 289 11.36 -19.59 38.18
C GLU A 289 12.51 -18.58 38.40
N ILE A 290 12.29 -17.30 38.09
CA ILE A 290 13.24 -16.22 38.37
C ILE A 290 13.45 -16.07 39.89
N ALA A 291 12.39 -16.10 40.69
CA ALA A 291 12.50 -16.00 42.15
C ALA A 291 13.29 -17.17 42.75
N GLU A 292 13.02 -18.40 42.31
CA GLU A 292 13.78 -19.59 42.74
C GLU A 292 15.24 -19.55 42.28
N ASN A 293 15.51 -19.18 41.03
CA ASN A 293 16.86 -19.06 40.50
C ASN A 293 17.64 -17.94 41.20
N ASN A 294 16.99 -16.84 41.57
CA ASN A 294 17.60 -15.78 42.35
C ASN A 294 17.83 -16.19 43.81
N ALA A 295 16.96 -16.98 44.43
CA ALA A 295 17.19 -17.54 45.76
C ALA A 295 18.37 -18.52 45.77
N LYS A 296 18.41 -19.45 44.79
CA LYS A 296 19.51 -20.42 44.59
C LYS A 296 20.85 -19.72 44.30
N LYS A 297 20.85 -18.67 43.45
CA LYS A 297 22.05 -17.86 43.16
C LYS A 297 22.42 -16.92 44.30
N GLY A 298 21.47 -16.42 45.08
CA GLY A 298 21.68 -15.51 46.20
C GLY A 298 22.60 -16.11 47.26
N GLY A 299 22.23 -17.27 47.80
CA GLY A 299 23.06 -17.96 48.81
C GLY A 299 24.45 -18.34 48.30
N SER A 300 24.57 -18.77 47.04
CA SER A 300 25.89 -19.05 46.43
C SER A 300 26.71 -17.79 46.19
N ARG A 301 26.08 -16.64 45.90
CA ARG A 301 26.75 -15.35 45.65
C ARG A 301 27.19 -14.72 46.96
N GLU A 302 26.38 -14.73 48.00
CA GLU A 302 26.74 -14.23 49.33
C GLU A 302 27.92 -15.02 49.92
N ALA A 303 27.88 -16.36 49.86
CA ALA A 303 29.00 -17.20 50.29
C ALA A 303 30.30 -16.91 49.51
N PHE A 304 30.21 -16.70 48.20
CA PHE A 304 31.36 -16.31 47.37
C PHE A 304 31.89 -14.91 47.75
N LEU A 305 31.00 -13.93 47.95
CA LEU A 305 31.38 -12.56 48.32
C LEU A 305 32.08 -12.53 49.69
N HIS A 306 31.57 -13.27 50.68
CA HIS A 306 32.25 -13.43 51.97
C HIS A 306 33.64 -14.05 51.81
N GLN A 307 33.79 -15.10 51.00
CA GLN A 307 35.09 -15.73 50.76
C GLN A 307 36.10 -14.77 50.08
N GLN A 308 35.65 -13.91 49.16
CA GLN A 308 36.52 -12.91 48.54
C GLN A 308 36.92 -11.80 49.51
N GLN A 309 35.99 -11.31 50.35
CA GLN A 309 36.27 -10.31 51.37
C GLN A 309 37.24 -10.83 52.45
N GLU A 310 37.10 -12.09 52.89
CA GLU A 310 37.99 -12.72 53.86
C GLU A 310 39.44 -12.81 53.33
N LYS A 311 39.61 -13.30 52.09
CA LYS A 311 40.92 -13.32 51.41
C LYS A 311 41.53 -11.92 51.32
N PHE A 312 40.71 -10.91 50.98
CA PHE A 312 41.17 -9.53 50.90
C PHE A 312 41.72 -9.02 52.23
N LEU A 313 41.00 -9.27 53.33
CA LEU A 313 41.41 -8.89 54.68
C LEU A 313 42.71 -9.59 55.10
N GLN A 314 42.89 -10.87 54.75
CA GLN A 314 44.13 -11.60 55.00
C GLN A 314 45.35 -10.93 54.34
N TYR A 315 45.23 -10.54 53.07
CA TYR A 315 46.31 -9.82 52.38
C TYR A 315 46.54 -8.42 52.96
N LEU A 316 45.50 -7.66 53.28
CA LEU A 316 45.64 -6.36 53.96
C LEU A 316 46.39 -6.48 55.30
N GLY A 317 46.05 -7.46 56.12
CA GLY A 317 46.70 -7.71 57.41
C GLY A 317 48.20 -7.98 57.25
N SER A 318 48.57 -8.96 56.42
CA SER A 318 49.98 -9.29 56.13
C SER A 318 50.79 -8.11 55.55
N SER A 319 50.10 -7.16 54.93
CA SER A 319 50.70 -5.97 54.31
C SER A 319 50.77 -4.76 55.24
N ALA A 320 50.22 -4.85 56.46
CA ALA A 320 50.19 -3.78 57.46
C ALA A 320 51.27 -3.94 58.55
N GLU A 321 52.05 -5.02 58.53
CA GLU A 321 53.16 -5.30 59.46
C GLU A 321 54.52 -4.80 58.95
N ASN A 322 54.60 -4.34 57.69
CA ASN A 322 55.83 -3.84 57.07
C ASN A 322 55.80 -2.32 56.93
N ASP A 323 56.65 -1.63 57.69
CA ASP A 323 56.78 -0.15 57.67
C ASP A 323 57.54 0.41 56.45
N ASP A 324 58.15 -0.44 55.60
CA ASP A 324 58.81 0.02 54.37
C ASP A 324 57.78 0.48 53.33
N VAL A 325 57.61 1.80 53.28
CA VAL A 325 56.69 2.56 52.43
C VAL A 325 56.84 2.27 50.93
N SER A 326 57.95 1.67 50.46
CA SER A 326 58.23 1.49 49.04
C SER A 326 58.93 0.18 48.67
N SER A 327 58.69 -0.92 49.39
CA SER A 327 59.23 -2.24 49.00
C SER A 327 58.50 -2.86 47.78
N PRO A 328 59.19 -3.60 46.89
CA PRO A 328 58.54 -4.36 45.81
C PRO A 328 57.52 -5.39 46.31
N ALA A 329 57.71 -5.91 47.54
CA ALA A 329 56.76 -6.80 48.19
C ALA A 329 55.44 -6.09 48.55
N LEU A 330 55.53 -4.84 49.05
CA LEU A 330 54.37 -4.01 49.34
C LEU A 330 53.62 -3.60 48.06
N GLU A 331 54.33 -3.21 46.99
CA GLU A 331 53.67 -2.91 45.71
C GLU A 331 53.00 -4.16 45.11
N SER A 332 53.66 -5.32 45.16
CA SER A 332 53.06 -6.60 44.77
C SER A 332 51.82 -6.97 45.61
N SER A 333 51.82 -6.63 46.90
CA SER A 333 50.66 -6.81 47.78
C SER A 333 49.49 -5.90 47.39
N ARG A 334 49.77 -4.61 47.17
CA ARG A 334 48.79 -3.61 46.69
C ARG A 334 48.20 -3.98 45.33
N GLU A 335 49.00 -4.55 44.43
CA GLU A 335 48.52 -5.03 43.13
C GLU A 335 47.54 -6.21 43.29
N ARG A 336 47.84 -7.19 44.16
CA ARG A 336 46.89 -8.28 44.49
C ARG A 336 45.58 -7.73 45.09
N ILE A 337 45.70 -6.79 46.02
CA ILE A 337 44.59 -6.06 46.64
C ILE A 337 43.74 -5.35 45.56
N ALA A 338 44.38 -4.65 44.61
CA ALA A 338 43.69 -3.96 43.53
C ALA A 338 42.96 -4.91 42.58
N VAL A 339 43.57 -6.03 42.19
CA VAL A 339 42.92 -7.07 41.35
C VAL A 339 41.72 -7.70 42.07
N MET A 340 41.83 -8.02 43.36
CA MET A 340 40.70 -8.58 44.12
C MET A 340 39.56 -7.57 44.29
N ALA A 341 39.87 -6.28 44.46
CA ALA A 341 38.86 -5.22 44.55
C ALA A 341 38.13 -5.00 43.23
N GLU A 342 38.87 -5.00 42.11
CA GLU A 342 38.32 -4.89 40.76
C GLU A 342 37.36 -6.04 40.48
N ASN A 343 37.79 -7.30 40.70
CA ASN A 343 36.94 -8.48 40.57
C ASN A 343 35.69 -8.38 41.47
N LEU A 344 35.85 -7.99 42.74
CA LEU A 344 34.72 -7.84 43.67
C LEU A 344 33.75 -6.74 43.20
N TYR A 345 34.26 -5.66 42.59
CA TYR A 345 33.45 -4.58 42.03
C TYR A 345 32.65 -5.02 40.80
N GLU A 346 33.25 -5.82 39.90
CA GLU A 346 32.53 -6.40 38.74
C GLU A 346 31.36 -7.29 39.18
N TYR A 347 31.56 -8.13 40.20
CA TYR A 347 30.51 -9.04 40.68
C TYR A 347 29.52 -8.40 41.67
N ALA A 348 29.91 -7.40 42.45
CA ALA A 348 29.06 -6.76 43.47
C ALA A 348 29.53 -5.33 43.81
N PRO A 349 29.24 -4.32 42.98
CA PRO A 349 29.80 -2.98 43.11
C PRO A 349 29.45 -2.31 44.44
N GLY A 350 28.22 -2.49 44.95
CA GLY A 350 27.82 -1.95 46.26
C GLY A 350 28.62 -2.54 47.43
N ALA A 351 28.87 -3.85 47.43
CA ALA A 351 29.65 -4.52 48.46
C ALA A 351 31.15 -4.17 48.37
N ALA A 352 31.67 -4.00 47.16
CA ALA A 352 33.03 -3.52 46.93
C ALA A 352 33.22 -2.08 47.42
N LEU A 353 32.28 -1.18 47.12
CA LEU A 353 32.35 0.23 47.53
C LEU A 353 32.20 0.40 49.05
N ASP A 354 31.28 -0.32 49.70
CA ASP A 354 31.15 -0.33 51.17
C ASP A 354 32.42 -0.84 51.85
N PHE A 355 32.98 -1.96 51.34
CA PHE A 355 34.23 -2.52 51.86
C PHE A 355 35.42 -1.56 51.67
N LEU A 356 35.62 -1.02 50.47
CA LEU A 356 36.70 -0.08 50.18
C LEU A 356 36.54 1.23 50.97
N GLY A 357 35.31 1.71 51.15
CA GLY A 357 34.99 2.85 51.99
C GLY A 357 35.39 2.63 53.46
N LYS A 358 35.08 1.45 54.01
CA LYS A 358 35.53 1.05 55.37
C LYS A 358 37.05 1.01 55.50
N MET A 359 37.76 0.55 54.47
CA MET A 359 39.23 0.52 54.47
C MET A 359 39.84 1.92 54.31
N ALA A 360 39.21 2.79 53.51
CA ALA A 360 39.63 4.18 53.32
C ALA A 360 39.46 5.05 54.58
N VAL A 361 38.65 4.64 55.57
CA VAL A 361 38.54 5.30 56.88
C VAL A 361 39.13 4.48 58.03
N ASN A 362 39.90 3.43 57.73
CA ASN A 362 40.48 2.55 58.74
C ASN A 362 41.45 3.33 59.67
N PRO A 363 41.46 3.10 60.99
CA PRO A 363 42.40 3.75 61.90
C PRO A 363 43.88 3.57 61.51
N ASN A 364 44.26 2.42 60.93
CA ASN A 364 45.61 2.16 60.48
C ASN A 364 45.91 2.87 59.14
N PRO A 365 46.87 3.81 59.09
CA PRO A 365 47.23 4.53 57.86
C PRO A 365 47.78 3.63 56.75
N LEU A 366 48.44 2.52 57.09
CA LEU A 366 48.94 1.56 56.10
C LEU A 366 47.78 0.88 55.35
N ILE A 367 46.68 0.57 56.05
CA ILE A 367 45.47 0.02 55.42
C ILE A 367 44.83 1.06 54.48
N ARG A 368 44.74 2.33 54.91
CA ARG A 368 44.22 3.43 54.06
C ARG A 368 45.07 3.61 52.79
N ALA A 369 46.39 3.58 52.91
CA ALA A 369 47.31 3.67 51.77
C ALA A 369 47.21 2.44 50.83
N ASN A 370 47.10 1.23 51.39
CA ASN A 370 47.11 0.00 50.61
C ASN A 370 45.90 -0.18 49.69
N VAL A 371 44.74 0.44 50.00
CA VAL A 371 43.54 0.38 49.13
C VAL A 371 43.50 1.45 48.04
N MET A 372 44.47 2.37 47.97
CA MET A 372 44.46 3.45 46.97
C MET A 372 44.59 2.96 45.53
N LEU A 373 45.45 1.97 45.31
CA LEU A 373 45.61 1.36 43.99
C LEU A 373 44.32 0.68 43.53
N ALA A 374 43.56 0.06 44.45
CA ALA A 374 42.25 -0.51 44.16
C ALA A 374 41.25 0.56 43.70
N LEU A 375 41.15 1.67 44.44
CA LEU A 375 40.29 2.80 44.07
C LEU A 375 40.68 3.39 42.70
N ALA A 376 41.97 3.56 42.45
CA ALA A 376 42.50 4.15 41.21
C ALA A 376 42.39 3.24 39.99
N ARG A 377 42.33 1.92 40.23
CA ARG A 377 42.13 0.91 39.20
C ARG A 377 40.66 0.76 38.81
N ILE A 378 39.75 0.71 39.80
CA ILE A 378 38.30 0.70 39.57
C ILE A 378 37.85 1.96 38.82
N ALA A 379 38.44 3.11 39.15
CA ALA A 379 38.30 4.37 38.40
C ALA A 379 36.83 4.74 38.08
N ARG A 380 35.98 4.70 39.11
CA ARG A 380 34.59 5.17 39.06
C ARG A 380 34.41 6.46 39.85
N PRO A 381 33.40 7.29 39.56
CA PRO A 381 33.14 8.56 40.24
C PRO A 381 33.33 8.49 41.77
N GLU A 382 32.73 7.48 42.39
CA GLU A 382 32.73 7.23 43.82
C GLU A 382 34.14 6.91 44.35
N THR A 383 34.88 6.04 43.64
CA THR A 383 36.25 5.65 44.03
C THR A 383 37.26 6.78 43.84
N VAL A 384 37.06 7.64 42.83
CA VAL A 384 37.90 8.82 42.62
C VAL A 384 37.61 9.88 43.68
N GLU A 385 36.35 10.05 44.10
CA GLU A 385 36.04 10.94 45.23
C GLU A 385 36.60 10.43 46.56
N MET A 386 36.66 9.10 46.78
CA MET A 386 37.40 8.53 47.93
C MET A 386 38.92 8.85 47.87
N LEU A 387 39.55 8.76 46.70
CA LEU A 387 40.96 9.13 46.52
C LEU A 387 41.23 10.62 46.75
N LEU A 388 40.36 11.49 46.22
CA LEU A 388 40.44 12.93 46.45
C LEU A 388 40.32 13.25 47.94
N LYS A 389 39.44 12.58 48.68
CA LYS A 389 39.33 12.74 50.14
C LYS A 389 40.57 12.23 50.89
N LEU A 390 41.19 11.14 50.43
CA LEU A 390 42.40 10.59 51.04
C LEU A 390 43.66 11.45 50.81
N HIS A 391 43.64 12.39 49.86
CA HIS A 391 44.68 13.42 49.75
C HIS A 391 44.71 14.37 50.95
N GLU A 392 43.59 14.52 51.66
CA GLU A 392 43.47 15.41 52.83
C GLU A 392 43.91 14.73 54.15
N ASP A 393 44.25 13.43 54.12
CA ASP A 393 44.52 12.57 55.28
C ASP A 393 45.60 13.10 56.25
N SER A 394 45.47 12.84 57.55
CA SER A 394 46.45 13.31 58.54
C SER A 394 47.82 12.64 58.43
N ASP A 395 47.92 11.42 57.89
CA ASP A 395 49.20 10.72 57.71
C ASP A 395 49.84 11.05 56.35
N TYR A 396 51.06 11.56 56.38
CA TYR A 396 51.79 11.98 55.17
C TYR A 396 52.01 10.84 54.16
N ARG A 397 52.08 9.57 54.62
CA ARG A 397 52.25 8.39 53.74
C ARG A 397 50.99 8.16 52.92
N VAL A 398 49.83 8.37 53.53
CA VAL A 398 48.51 8.28 52.88
C VAL A 398 48.39 9.40 51.85
N LYS A 399 48.69 10.66 52.21
CA LYS A 399 48.71 11.79 51.25
C LYS A 399 49.61 11.52 50.03
N ARG A 400 50.85 11.05 50.27
CA ARG A 400 51.82 10.73 49.21
C ARG A 400 51.30 9.66 48.25
N GLU A 401 50.71 8.59 48.78
CA GLU A 401 50.19 7.50 47.98
C GLU A 401 48.90 7.92 47.22
N ALA A 402 48.07 8.79 47.80
CA ALA A 402 46.92 9.38 47.10
C ALA A 402 47.38 10.16 45.87
N LEU A 403 48.38 11.03 46.03
CA LEU A 403 48.97 11.81 44.93
C LEU A 403 49.58 10.94 43.83
N LYS A 404 50.34 9.89 44.20
CA LYS A 404 50.88 8.91 43.24
C LYS A 404 49.77 8.31 42.37
N ASN A 405 48.68 7.87 43.00
CA ASN A 405 47.56 7.23 42.31
C ASN A 405 46.71 8.22 41.50
N LEU A 406 46.48 9.43 42.00
CA LEU A 406 45.83 10.52 41.26
C LEU A 406 46.65 10.95 40.02
N LYS A 407 47.98 11.02 40.12
CA LYS A 407 48.88 11.30 38.99
C LYS A 407 48.77 10.22 37.90
N ILE A 408 48.80 8.94 38.28
CA ILE A 408 48.62 7.81 37.35
C ILE A 408 47.25 7.88 36.65
N LEU A 409 46.19 8.18 37.41
CA LEU A 409 44.83 8.30 36.89
C LEU A 409 44.71 9.49 35.91
N ASN A 410 45.31 10.64 36.22
CA ASN A 410 45.34 11.81 35.34
C ASN A 410 46.12 11.53 34.03
N GLN A 411 47.24 10.78 34.10
CA GLN A 411 47.96 10.34 32.91
C GLN A 411 47.10 9.44 32.01
N LYS A 412 46.32 8.52 32.59
CA LYS A 412 45.39 7.66 31.84
C LYS A 412 44.27 8.44 31.15
N ILE A 413 43.74 9.49 31.80
CA ILE A 413 42.75 10.42 31.22
C ILE A 413 43.36 11.22 30.07
N ALA A 414 44.55 11.81 30.27
CA ALA A 414 45.25 12.58 29.24
C ALA A 414 45.60 11.73 28.01
N ALA A 415 45.96 10.45 28.22
CA ALA A 415 46.20 9.48 27.16
C ALA A 415 44.89 8.90 26.53
N GLN A 416 43.72 9.37 26.94
CA GLN A 416 42.39 8.90 26.48
C GLN A 416 42.12 7.40 26.72
N THR A 417 42.90 6.76 27.59
CA THR A 417 42.75 5.34 27.98
C THR A 417 41.71 5.12 29.07
N LEU A 418 41.26 6.18 29.73
CA LEU A 418 40.25 6.18 30.77
C LEU A 418 39.28 7.36 30.56
N SER A 419 37.98 7.07 30.52
CA SER A 419 36.93 8.08 30.38
C SER A 419 36.17 8.25 31.69
N LEU A 420 36.34 9.40 32.34
CA LEU A 420 35.58 9.83 33.52
C LEU A 420 34.60 10.96 33.16
N SER A 421 33.72 11.34 34.10
CA SER A 421 32.88 12.52 33.91
C SER A 421 33.75 13.79 33.78
N PRO A 422 33.34 14.80 32.99
CA PRO A 422 34.13 16.02 32.80
C PRO A 422 34.43 16.74 34.13
N GLY A 423 33.46 16.78 35.05
CA GLY A 423 33.62 17.42 36.35
C GLY A 423 34.65 16.74 37.25
N ILE A 424 34.72 15.40 37.25
CA ILE A 424 35.69 14.66 38.08
C ILE A 424 37.09 14.73 37.46
N SER A 425 37.19 14.62 36.13
CA SER A 425 38.44 14.81 35.40
C SER A 425 39.06 16.18 35.70
N LEU A 426 38.23 17.23 35.70
CA LEU A 426 38.63 18.58 36.06
C LEU A 426 39.13 18.67 37.52
N LYS A 427 38.37 18.14 38.50
CA LYS A 427 38.80 18.09 39.92
C LYS A 427 40.20 17.48 40.08
N VAL A 428 40.46 16.33 39.45
CA VAL A 428 41.77 15.64 39.53
C VAL A 428 42.88 16.49 38.92
N SER A 429 42.66 17.05 37.73
CA SER A 429 43.67 17.87 37.05
C SER A 429 44.00 19.17 37.80
N THR A 430 43.00 19.84 38.38
CA THR A 430 43.17 21.07 39.16
C THR A 430 43.95 20.81 40.44
N LEU A 431 43.61 19.76 41.21
CA LEU A 431 44.32 19.39 42.43
C LEU A 431 45.80 19.13 42.16
N LEU A 432 46.14 18.37 41.11
CA LEU A 432 47.54 18.06 40.79
C LEU A 432 48.34 19.31 40.37
N GLU A 433 47.75 20.27 39.66
CA GLU A 433 48.42 21.53 39.33
C GLU A 433 48.51 22.49 40.54
N GLU A 434 47.62 22.40 41.52
CA GLU A 434 47.73 23.12 42.79
C GLU A 434 48.87 22.57 43.66
N GLU A 435 48.95 21.26 43.84
CA GLU A 435 50.02 20.60 44.61
C GLU A 435 51.41 20.83 43.97
N LYS A 436 51.48 20.79 42.64
CA LYS A 436 52.69 21.12 41.87
C LYS A 436 53.14 22.58 42.06
N LYS A 437 52.22 23.52 42.29
CA LYS A 437 52.55 24.93 42.61
C LYS A 437 53.04 25.11 44.04
N LYS A 438 52.58 24.30 44.99
CA LYS A 438 53.09 24.33 46.38
C LYS A 438 54.55 23.91 46.46
N GLY A 439 55.00 23.01 45.57
CA GLY A 439 56.38 22.53 45.52
C GLY A 439 56.80 21.62 46.68
N GLU A 440 55.91 21.39 47.65
CA GLU A 440 56.11 20.49 48.80
C GLU A 440 56.20 19.01 48.38
N TRP A 441 55.55 18.66 47.27
CA TRP A 441 55.51 17.31 46.72
C TRP A 441 56.21 17.28 45.37
N ILE A 442 57.34 16.57 45.29
CA ILE A 442 57.99 16.24 44.01
C ILE A 442 57.12 15.19 43.31
N LEU A 443 56.24 15.68 42.42
CA LEU A 443 55.24 14.88 41.68
C LEU A 443 55.84 14.12 40.49
#